data_AF-A0A3B9Y5D9-F1
#
_entry.id   AF-A0A3B9Y5D9-F1
#
_cell.length_a   1.000
_cell.length_b   1.000
_cell.length_c   1.000
_cell.angle_alpha   90.00
_cell.angle_beta   90.00
_cell.angle_gamma   90.00
#
_symmetry.space_group_name_H-M   'P 1'
#
loop_
_entity.id
_entity.type
_entity.pdbx_description
1 polymer ?
#
loop_
_entity_poly.entity_id
_entity_poly.type
_entity_poly.pdbx_seq_one_letter_code
_entity_poly.pdbx_strand_id
1 'polypeptide(L)'
;MVLSASAEHVVIIGGGATSALIAVRLAERGFRVTVLEKAQVGNGSSSRSAAGIRAQFSTEETVVGMQYSEWWYSHFHDLLHSPIDVRQQSVMRQNGYLFLYEKP
;
A
#
# COMPACT_ATOMS: atom_id res chain seq x y z
N MET A 1 23.96 24.00 -24.09
CA MET A 1 22.98 24.58 -23.17
C MET A 1 22.38 23.43 -22.36
N VAL A 2 22.68 23.41 -21.06
CA VAL A 2 22.14 22.62 -19.92
C VAL A 2 21.63 21.18 -20.16
N LEU A 3 22.33 20.21 -19.55
CA LEU A 3 21.90 18.81 -19.40
C LEU A 3 20.60 18.74 -18.58
N SER A 4 19.52 18.20 -19.15
CA SER A 4 18.36 17.76 -18.37
C SER A 4 18.58 16.30 -17.98
N ALA A 5 19.26 16.05 -16.87
CA ALA A 5 19.20 14.74 -16.24
C ALA A 5 17.83 14.61 -15.57
N SER A 6 16.79 14.25 -16.34
CA SER A 6 15.62 13.63 -15.74
C SER A 6 16.14 12.47 -14.91
N ALA A 7 15.79 12.41 -13.62
CA ALA A 7 16.12 11.25 -12.80
C ALA A 7 15.26 10.08 -13.28
N GLU A 8 15.64 9.46 -14.40
CA GLU A 8 14.95 8.32 -15.01
C GLU A 8 15.09 7.06 -14.17
N HIS A 9 15.95 7.08 -13.14
CA HIS A 9 16.15 6.00 -12.18
C HIS A 9 15.89 6.46 -10.75
N VAL A 10 14.93 5.80 -10.09
CA VAL A 10 14.60 6.01 -8.68
C VAL A 10 15.06 4.81 -7.86
N VAL A 11 15.75 5.08 -6.75
CA VAL A 11 16.11 4.07 -5.75
C VAL A 11 15.20 4.25 -4.54
N ILE A 12 14.53 3.18 -4.12
CA ILE A 12 13.66 3.14 -2.94
C ILE A 12 14.34 2.29 -1.88
N ILE A 13 14.38 2.79 -0.64
CA ILE A 13 14.97 2.09 0.51
C ILE A 13 13.85 1.49 1.36
N GLY A 14 13.94 0.18 1.60
CA GLY A 14 12.96 -0.64 2.31
C GLY A 14 12.06 -1.42 1.34
N GLY A 15 11.93 -2.73 1.52
CA GLY A 15 11.12 -3.66 0.73
C GLY A 15 9.78 -3.98 1.36
N GLY A 16 9.10 -2.99 1.95
CA GLY A 16 7.78 -3.12 2.53
C GLY A 16 6.63 -2.87 1.55
N ALA A 17 5.38 -3.02 2.01
CA ALA A 17 4.19 -2.85 1.18
C ALA A 17 4.11 -1.45 0.55
N THR A 18 4.41 -0.40 1.30
CA THR A 18 4.43 0.99 0.80
C THR A 18 5.40 1.16 -0.37
N SER A 19 6.63 0.64 -0.23
CA SER A 19 7.64 0.71 -1.27
C SER A 19 7.25 -0.06 -2.53
N ALA A 20 6.59 -1.22 -2.39
CA ALA A 20 6.08 -1.96 -3.52
C ALA A 20 5.04 -1.15 -4.31
N LEU A 21 4.09 -0.50 -3.62
CA LEU A 21 3.09 0.35 -4.28
C LEU A 21 3.72 1.59 -4.95
N ILE A 22 4.71 2.22 -4.30
CA ILE A 22 5.46 3.33 -4.89
C ILE A 22 6.19 2.87 -6.15
N ALA A 23 6.86 1.72 -6.10
CA ALA A 23 7.60 1.18 -7.22
C ALA A 23 6.70 0.93 -8.44
N VAL A 24 5.51 0.35 -8.24
CA VAL A 24 4.51 0.17 -9.30
C VAL A 24 4.13 1.53 -9.91
N ARG A 25 3.77 2.52 -9.10
CA ARG A 25 3.35 3.84 -9.58
C ARG A 25 4.44 4.61 -10.31
N LEU A 26 5.70 4.41 -9.95
CA LEU A 26 6.83 5.01 -10.66
C LEU A 26 7.12 4.27 -11.97
N ALA A 27 7.08 2.94 -11.96
CA ALA A 27 7.26 2.13 -13.16
C ALA A 27 6.18 2.42 -14.22
N GLU A 28 4.91 2.56 -13.82
CA GLU A 28 3.80 2.97 -14.69
C GLU A 28 4.03 4.35 -15.35
N ARG A 29 4.83 5.21 -14.72
CA ARG A 29 5.20 6.54 -15.25
C ARG A 29 6.49 6.52 -16.09
N GLY A 30 7.05 5.35 -16.36
CA GLY A 30 8.24 5.17 -17.20
C GLY A 30 9.56 5.31 -16.45
N PHE A 31 9.56 5.41 -15.12
CA PHE A 31 10.81 5.42 -14.35
C PHE A 31 11.38 4.02 -14.23
N ARG A 32 12.69 3.89 -14.37
CA ARG A 32 13.43 2.72 -13.88
C ARG A 32 13.42 2.78 -12.35
N VAL A 33 13.13 1.67 -11.68
CA VAL A 33 13.05 1.62 -10.21
C VAL A 33 13.93 0.50 -9.67
N THR A 34 14.69 0.78 -8.61
CA THR A 34 15.39 -0.23 -7.82
C THR A 34 14.94 -0.13 -6.38
N VAL A 35 14.49 -1.23 -5.79
CA VAL A 35 14.13 -1.32 -4.38
C VAL A 35 15.25 -2.06 -3.64
N LEU A 36 15.77 -1.46 -2.57
CA LEU A 36 16.79 -2.05 -1.72
C LEU A 36 16.17 -2.43 -0.39
N GLU A 37 16.23 -3.71 -0.02
CA GLU A 37 15.84 -4.22 1.29
C GLU A 37 17.06 -4.85 1.96
N LYS A 38 17.24 -4.55 3.25
CA LYS A 38 18.37 -5.08 4.03
C LYS A 38 18.18 -6.56 4.36
N ALA A 39 16.94 -6.99 4.58
CA ALA A 39 16.57 -8.34 4.98
C ALA A 39 15.77 -9.04 3.87
N GLN A 40 14.74 -9.80 4.25
CA GLN A 40 13.80 -10.43 3.32
C GLN A 40 12.70 -9.44 2.96
N VAL A 41 12.32 -9.38 1.68
CA VAL A 41 11.20 -8.55 1.19
C VAL A 41 9.93 -8.87 1.99
N GLY A 42 9.21 -7.83 2.40
CA GLY A 42 7.98 -7.97 3.18
C GLY A 42 8.17 -8.33 4.66
N ASN A 43 9.38 -8.60 5.15
CA ASN A 43 9.64 -8.98 6.55
C ASN A 43 9.71 -7.78 7.54
N GLY A 44 9.03 -6.69 7.21
CA GLY A 44 8.97 -5.46 8.00
C GLY A 44 7.72 -5.34 8.88
N SER A 45 7.35 -4.11 9.23
CA SER A 45 6.13 -3.82 10.02
C SER A 45 4.84 -4.28 9.33
N SER A 46 4.76 -4.19 8.00
CA SER A 46 3.56 -4.56 7.24
C SER A 46 3.13 -6.01 7.47
N SER A 47 4.07 -6.96 7.47
CA SER A 47 3.77 -8.39 7.72
C SER A 47 3.50 -8.73 9.18
N ARG A 48 3.82 -7.81 10.10
CA ARG A 48 3.59 -7.97 11.55
C ARG A 48 2.42 -7.14 12.07
N SER A 49 1.67 -6.51 11.16
CA SER A 49 0.46 -5.79 11.51
C SER A 49 -0.66 -6.76 11.86
N ALA A 50 -1.69 -6.27 12.56
CA ALA A 50 -2.93 -7.02 12.76
C ALA A 50 -3.75 -7.18 11.46
N ALA A 51 -3.25 -6.66 10.32
CA ALA A 51 -3.89 -6.66 9.01
C ALA A 51 -5.30 -6.03 8.96
N GLY A 52 -5.61 -5.17 9.94
CA GLY A 52 -6.89 -4.47 10.01
C GLY A 52 -6.89 -3.14 9.24
N ILE A 53 -7.87 -2.96 8.35
CA ILE A 53 -8.22 -1.68 7.71
C ILE A 53 -9.53 -1.16 8.31
N ARG A 54 -9.57 0.09 8.77
CA ARG A 54 -10.74 0.73 9.39
C ARG A 54 -10.76 2.23 9.11
N ALA A 55 -11.90 2.90 9.22
CA ALA A 55 -11.99 4.37 9.10
C ALA A 55 -12.42 5.12 10.38
N GLN A 56 -12.62 4.47 11.53
CA GLN A 56 -13.14 5.13 12.74
C GLN A 56 -12.04 5.90 13.53
N PHE A 57 -11.62 7.08 13.07
CA PHE A 57 -10.59 7.90 13.72
C PHE A 57 -11.12 9.24 14.22
N SER A 58 -10.32 9.94 15.03
CA SER A 58 -10.71 11.19 15.68
C SER A 58 -10.53 12.44 14.82
N THR A 59 -9.78 12.36 13.73
CA THR A 59 -9.47 13.47 12.83
C THR A 59 -10.06 13.21 11.45
N GLU A 60 -10.69 14.24 10.88
CA GLU A 60 -11.39 14.15 9.59
C GLU A 60 -10.45 13.68 8.47
N GLU A 61 -9.23 14.22 8.42
CA GLU A 61 -8.25 13.90 7.38
C GLU A 61 -7.85 12.42 7.41
N THR A 62 -7.75 11.85 8.63
CA THR A 62 -7.47 10.43 8.78
C THR A 62 -8.67 9.57 8.39
N VAL A 63 -9.89 9.98 8.75
CA VAL A 63 -11.11 9.29 8.32
C VAL A 63 -11.20 9.24 6.79
N VAL A 64 -11.00 10.38 6.12
CA VAL A 64 -11.02 10.47 4.65
C VAL A 64 -9.94 9.58 4.02
N GLY A 65 -8.69 9.66 4.52
CA GLY A 65 -7.59 8.82 4.01
C GLY A 65 -7.83 7.33 4.20
N MET A 66 -8.47 6.94 5.30
CA MET A 66 -8.78 5.54 5.57
C MET A 66 -9.99 5.02 4.80
N GLN A 67 -11.02 5.85 4.57
CA GLN A 67 -12.11 5.51 3.63
C GLN A 67 -11.59 5.29 2.21
N TYR A 68 -10.65 6.14 1.76
CA TYR A 68 -9.95 5.92 0.50
C TYR A 68 -9.20 4.59 0.51
N SER A 69 -8.52 4.25 1.60
CA SER A 69 -7.80 2.99 1.74
C SER A 69 -8.74 1.77 1.65
N GLU A 70 -9.90 1.82 2.34
CA GLU A 70 -10.94 0.78 2.24
C GLU A 70 -11.41 0.58 0.79
N TRP A 71 -11.72 1.68 0.07
CA TRP A 71 -12.06 1.62 -1.35
C TRP A 71 -10.90 1.07 -2.19
N TRP A 72 -9.67 1.51 -1.94
CA TRP A 72 -8.52 1.11 -2.74
C TRP A 72 -8.23 -0.39 -2.59
N TYR A 73 -8.27 -0.92 -1.37
CA TYR A 73 -8.07 -2.34 -1.10
C TYR A 73 -9.20 -3.23 -1.64
N SER A 74 -10.44 -2.73 -1.73
CA SER A 74 -11.53 -3.48 -2.37
C SER A 74 -11.38 -3.56 -3.89
N HIS A 75 -10.62 -2.64 -4.50
CA HIS A 75 -10.32 -2.61 -5.94
C HIS A 75 -8.87 -3.03 -6.26
N PHE A 76 -8.13 -3.56 -5.29
CA PHE A 76 -6.68 -3.83 -5.36
C PHE A 76 -6.25 -4.52 -6.66
N HIS A 77 -6.92 -5.62 -6.99
CA HIS A 77 -6.51 -6.45 -8.12
C HIS A 77 -6.72 -5.77 -9.47
N ASP A 78 -7.75 -4.93 -9.58
CA ASP A 78 -8.06 -4.21 -10.80
C ASP A 78 -7.13 -3.02 -10.95
N LEU A 79 -6.90 -2.27 -9.86
CA LEU A 79 -5.98 -1.14 -9.83
C LEU A 79 -4.52 -1.49 -10.07
N LEU A 80 -4.11 -2.73 -9.75
CA LEU A 80 -2.76 -3.24 -9.98
C LEU A 80 -2.66 -4.22 -11.15
N HIS A 81 -3.75 -4.42 -11.90
CA HIS A 81 -3.82 -5.39 -13.00
C HIS A 81 -3.27 -6.78 -12.63
N SER A 82 -3.57 -7.26 -11.41
CA SER A 82 -3.07 -8.55 -10.92
C SER A 82 -3.54 -9.69 -11.82
N PRO A 83 -2.65 -10.60 -12.26
CA PRO A 83 -3.00 -11.79 -13.04
C PRO A 83 -4.10 -12.62 -12.36
N ILE A 84 -5.00 -13.23 -13.15
CA ILE A 84 -6.17 -13.94 -12.60
C ILE A 84 -5.77 -15.17 -11.77
N ASP A 85 -4.69 -15.84 -12.14
CA ASP A 85 -4.15 -17.03 -11.50
C ASP A 85 -3.58 -16.77 -10.09
N VAL A 86 -3.24 -15.52 -9.78
CA VAL A 86 -2.78 -15.11 -8.45
C VAL A 86 -3.90 -14.56 -7.55
N ARG A 87 -5.13 -14.41 -8.05
CA ARG A 87 -6.30 -13.90 -7.27
C ARG A 87 -6.97 -15.00 -6.43
N GLN A 88 -6.17 -15.80 -5.72
CA GLN A 88 -6.66 -16.97 -4.96
C GLN A 88 -7.51 -16.60 -3.73
N GLN A 89 -7.35 -15.39 -3.20
CA GLN A 89 -8.10 -14.90 -2.05
C GLN A 89 -8.37 -13.40 -2.16
N SER A 90 -9.46 -12.94 -1.55
CA SER A 90 -9.73 -11.50 -1.41
C SER A 90 -8.64 -10.84 -0.57
N VAL A 91 -8.10 -9.72 -1.05
CA VAL A 91 -7.08 -8.92 -0.34
C VAL A 91 -7.63 -8.33 0.96
N MET A 92 -8.94 -8.08 1.01
CA MET A 92 -9.64 -7.59 2.19
C MET A 92 -10.95 -8.36 2.38
N ARG A 93 -11.27 -8.71 3.64
CA ARG A 93 -12.57 -9.23 4.06
C ARG A 93 -13.22 -8.21 4.99
N GLN A 94 -14.40 -7.71 4.63
CA GLN A 94 -15.09 -6.66 5.40
C GLN A 94 -15.93 -7.28 6.53
N ASN A 95 -15.28 -7.61 7.63
CA ASN A 95 -15.93 -8.20 8.81
C ASN A 95 -16.30 -7.18 9.90
N GLY A 96 -16.04 -5.89 9.66
CA GLY A 96 -16.32 -4.80 10.60
C GLY A 96 -15.32 -4.71 11.77
N TYR A 97 -15.55 -3.72 12.65
CA TYR A 97 -14.79 -3.49 13.88
C TYR A 97 -15.75 -3.34 15.05
N LEU A 98 -15.41 -3.95 16.17
CA LEU A 98 -16.10 -3.77 17.44
C LEU A 98 -15.18 -3.01 18.40
N PHE A 99 -15.58 -1.80 18.76
CA PHE A 99 -14.92 -1.02 19.82
C PHE A 99 -15.73 -1.16 21.10
N LEU A 100 -15.17 -1.88 22.06
CA LEU A 100 -15.76 -2.00 23.38
C LEU A 100 -15.41 -0.76 24.20
N TYR A 101 -16.38 -0.26 24.96
CA TYR A 101 -16.15 0.83 25.89
C TYR A 101 -16.81 0.51 27.22
N GLU A 102 -16.07 0.74 28.30
CA GLU A 102 -16.47 0.31 29.65
C GLU A 102 -17.61 1.16 30.23
N LYS A 103 -17.76 2.41 29.76
CA LYS A 103 -18.71 3.40 30.30
C LYS A 103 -19.40 4.21 29.20
N PRO A 104 -20.37 3.64 28.48
CA PRO A 104 -20.99 4.23 27.29
C PRO A 104 -21.57 5.63 27.51
#